data_AF-A0A4R8DWJ7-F1
#
_entry.id   AF-A0A4R8DWJ7-F1
#
_cell.length_a   1.000
_cell.length_b   1.000
_cell.length_c   1.000
_cell.angle_alpha   90.00
_cell.angle_beta   90.00
_cell.angle_gamma   90.00
#
_symmetry.space_group_name_H-M   'P 1'
#
loop_
_entity.id
_entity.type
_entity.pdbx_description
1 polymer ?
#
loop_
_entity_poly.entity_id
_entity_poly.type
_entity_poly.pdbx_seq_one_letter_code
_entity_poly.pdbx_strand_id
1 'polypeptide(L)'
;MSQPVAVFGRLPMGEPSYKDFLKTPEADRLAAFIYAEVDQPVRNFYVFRYLKKEGAVFAFFYFNYGNRESLVQSEPLDVLKGLTRFADPQKEAYIVATLDALNLGKEDNVVAYQIHQGVTKDIPEEDWTALLKDVKKQFFAKTVGDFAGELDRVVDPVIVRKCKALAEEKRKATVAQNLHLASFTEPVHLFENYYYNGRFVYYTYGRVSALDMLDVKNFKQTPYGGTDGVYAVVDGRAVRTDTATFKKMQKGEAIFYKSTTGVYDPQLNRLDNADPASFRLVDENHATDNGHVYFNDLAIEKETLGNFSLFIKGYYWDNIVLQGEKAIYVGKEKIPVDAATWRIVDYHNDPFVLTAEDKDGPMTLYKERPYKEPVQLLRNQQPVKRMTPQPDERYDYFHYVRLNNFLADCFEKKQYREGLDAYEAVQDLAWINPHLFHHAACLYAAMGETDKAVKEVRKAILYGYEETARIWEDEDLKTLKGHEKFEKLHRYHQENPLPVAHTELMEAMLELQEADIKDNLLHTIIVNILNRVYFPEVGETEKYRALLEKVFAAYFTPRYIKEKIYLLYRDHSLLSPEVHNEVFLSVFKDAHFNGRTQKAKLEECLDIAKRAALPGDPYQRLTGTPLV
;
A
#
# COMPACT_ATOMS: atom_id res chain seq x y z
N MET A 1 -11.61 18.27 -30.41
CA MET A 1 -10.56 18.36 -29.37
C MET A 1 -9.38 19.07 -30.01
N SER A 2 -8.84 20.13 -29.40
CA SER A 2 -7.64 20.78 -29.94
C SER A 2 -6.48 19.79 -29.91
N GLN A 3 -5.62 19.83 -30.93
CA GLN A 3 -4.37 19.08 -30.89
C GLN A 3 -3.46 19.65 -29.79
N PRO A 4 -2.64 18.81 -29.15
CA PRO A 4 -1.61 19.27 -28.24
C PRO A 4 -0.59 20.16 -28.94
N VAL A 5 -0.12 21.19 -28.26
CA VAL A 5 0.84 22.17 -28.79
C VAL A 5 2.16 22.11 -28.03
N ALA A 6 3.26 22.58 -28.62
CA ALA A 6 4.55 22.54 -27.97
C ALA A 6 5.46 23.73 -28.27
N VAL A 7 6.35 24.00 -27.31
CA VAL A 7 7.52 24.88 -27.48
C VAL A 7 8.76 24.05 -27.19
N PHE A 8 9.77 24.06 -28.06
CA PHE A 8 10.98 23.29 -27.85
C PHE A 8 12.21 23.93 -28.49
N GLY A 9 13.38 23.52 -28.03
CA GLY A 9 14.63 24.05 -28.54
C GLY A 9 15.85 23.25 -28.14
N ARG A 10 16.91 23.45 -28.92
CA ARG A 10 18.25 22.94 -28.65
C ARG A 10 19.23 24.08 -28.80
N LEU A 11 19.87 24.45 -27.70
CA LEU A 11 20.76 25.61 -27.64
C LEU A 11 22.18 25.16 -27.24
N PRO A 12 23.18 25.27 -28.12
CA PRO A 12 24.56 24.94 -27.80
C PRO A 12 25.09 25.92 -26.76
N MET A 13 25.58 25.44 -25.63
CA MET A 13 26.20 26.27 -24.60
C MET A 13 27.14 25.46 -23.72
N GLY A 14 28.21 26.09 -23.24
CA GLY A 14 29.13 25.47 -22.30
C GLY A 14 28.55 25.34 -20.90
N GLU A 15 29.07 24.38 -20.11
CA GLU A 15 28.66 24.17 -18.72
C GLU A 15 28.78 25.44 -17.84
N PRO A 16 29.82 26.30 -17.99
CA PRO A 16 29.89 27.57 -17.25
C PRO A 16 28.74 28.52 -17.60
N SER A 17 28.48 28.76 -18.89
CA SER A 17 27.40 29.64 -19.35
C SER A 17 26.03 29.14 -18.89
N TYR A 18 25.81 27.83 -18.91
CA TYR A 18 24.59 27.23 -18.40
C TYR A 18 24.41 27.45 -16.89
N LYS A 19 25.48 27.29 -16.10
CA LYS A 19 25.44 27.57 -14.66
C LYS A 19 25.15 29.04 -14.35
N ASP A 20 25.59 29.95 -15.22
CA ASP A 20 25.28 31.37 -15.08
C ASP A 20 23.82 31.68 -15.46
N PHE A 21 23.27 31.04 -16.50
CA PHE A 21 21.85 31.11 -16.80
C PHE A 21 20.99 30.69 -15.60
N LEU A 22 21.34 29.61 -14.90
CA LEU A 22 20.56 29.11 -13.75
C LEU A 22 20.48 30.10 -12.56
N LYS A 23 21.28 31.17 -12.56
CA LYS A 23 21.27 32.25 -11.56
C LYS A 23 20.44 33.47 -11.99
N THR A 24 19.85 33.45 -13.18
CA THR A 24 19.12 34.59 -13.75
C THR A 24 17.65 34.63 -13.36
N PRO A 25 16.99 35.80 -13.45
CA PRO A 25 15.53 35.90 -13.30
C PRO A 25 14.76 35.05 -14.32
N GLU A 26 15.30 34.80 -15.51
CA GLU A 26 14.69 33.90 -16.50
C GLU A 26 14.58 32.45 -15.98
N ALA A 27 15.59 31.98 -15.24
CA ALA A 27 15.53 30.67 -14.60
C ALA A 27 14.50 30.64 -13.45
N ASP A 28 14.34 31.74 -12.71
CA ASP A 28 13.29 31.88 -11.69
C ASP A 28 11.89 31.87 -12.28
N ARG A 29 11.68 32.59 -13.40
CA ARG A 29 10.41 32.58 -14.13
C ARG A 29 10.07 31.21 -14.68
N LEU A 30 11.05 30.49 -15.24
CA LEU A 30 10.86 29.11 -15.67
C LEU A 30 10.43 28.20 -14.51
N ALA A 31 11.06 28.33 -13.35
CA ALA A 31 10.70 27.55 -12.17
C ALA A 31 9.27 27.88 -11.68
N ALA A 32 8.90 29.17 -11.65
CA ALA A 32 7.56 29.60 -11.29
C ALA A 32 6.48 29.09 -12.26
N PHE A 33 6.79 29.10 -13.56
CA PHE A 33 5.94 28.53 -14.59
C PHE A 33 5.74 27.03 -14.39
N ILE A 34 6.83 26.26 -14.28
CA ILE A 34 6.74 24.81 -14.07
C ILE A 34 5.98 24.49 -12.78
N TYR A 35 6.22 25.24 -11.72
CA TYR A 35 5.52 25.08 -10.45
C TYR A 35 4.00 25.27 -10.58
N ALA A 36 3.57 26.35 -11.23
CA ALA A 36 2.14 26.65 -11.42
C ALA A 36 1.41 25.56 -12.22
N GLU A 37 2.14 24.83 -13.06
CA GLU A 37 1.62 23.79 -13.93
C GLU A 37 1.61 22.40 -13.28
N VAL A 38 2.58 22.09 -12.41
CA VAL A 38 2.61 20.83 -11.63
C VAL A 38 1.39 20.70 -10.70
N ASP A 39 0.86 21.83 -10.23
CA ASP A 39 -0.32 21.89 -9.33
C ASP A 39 -1.66 21.78 -10.07
N GLN A 40 -1.65 21.77 -11.41
CA GLN A 40 -2.86 21.74 -12.22
C GLN A 40 -3.23 20.31 -12.67
N PRO A 41 -4.53 19.98 -12.78
CA PRO A 41 -5.00 18.69 -13.27
C PRO A 41 -4.77 18.47 -14.78
N VAL A 42 -4.13 19.42 -15.47
CA VAL A 42 -3.87 19.37 -16.91
C VAL A 42 -2.57 18.58 -17.11
N ARG A 43 -2.61 17.51 -17.92
CA ARG A 43 -1.47 16.62 -18.19
C ARG A 43 -0.39 17.26 -19.08
N ASN A 44 0.12 18.42 -18.72
CA ASN A 44 1.23 19.06 -19.43
C ASN A 44 2.55 18.40 -19.03
N PHE A 45 3.55 18.42 -19.93
CA PHE A 45 4.82 17.72 -19.72
C PHE A 45 6.01 18.58 -20.14
N TYR A 46 7.00 18.71 -19.25
CA TYR A 46 8.16 19.57 -19.51
C TYR A 46 9.46 18.80 -19.37
N VAL A 47 10.35 18.96 -20.35
CA VAL A 47 11.75 18.52 -20.28
C VAL A 47 12.60 19.77 -20.36
N PHE A 48 13.55 19.93 -19.45
CA PHE A 48 14.53 21.02 -19.50
C PHE A 48 15.85 20.56 -18.90
N ARG A 49 16.86 20.29 -19.73
CA ARG A 49 18.11 19.67 -19.27
C ARG A 49 19.34 20.16 -20.01
N TYR A 50 20.46 20.21 -19.29
CA TYR A 50 21.78 20.31 -19.90
C TYR A 50 22.33 18.93 -20.30
N LEU A 51 22.58 18.77 -21.59
CA LEU A 51 23.17 17.60 -22.20
C LEU A 51 24.70 17.74 -22.22
N LYS A 52 25.36 17.24 -21.17
CA LYS A 52 26.79 17.48 -20.93
C LYS A 52 27.72 16.99 -22.05
N LYS A 53 27.42 15.84 -22.68
CA LYS A 53 28.26 15.30 -23.77
C LYS A 53 28.09 16.13 -25.05
N GLU A 54 26.88 16.63 -25.26
CA GLU A 54 26.50 17.41 -26.42
C GLU A 54 26.80 18.91 -26.26
N GLY A 55 27.08 19.38 -25.04
CA GLY A 55 27.34 20.80 -24.75
C GLY A 55 26.17 21.68 -25.15
N ALA A 56 24.95 21.26 -24.78
CA ALA A 56 23.72 21.94 -25.19
C ALA A 56 22.62 21.83 -24.13
N VAL A 57 21.76 22.83 -24.07
CA VAL A 57 20.46 22.73 -23.39
C VAL A 57 19.44 22.18 -24.36
N PHE A 58 18.71 21.16 -23.92
CA PHE A 58 17.52 20.67 -24.60
C PHE A 58 16.30 20.98 -23.74
N ALA A 59 15.28 21.53 -24.37
CA ALA A 59 14.01 21.84 -23.73
C ALA A 59 12.84 21.43 -24.63
N PHE A 60 11.79 20.86 -24.02
CA PHE A 60 10.55 20.54 -24.70
C PHE A 60 9.39 20.74 -23.73
N PHE A 61 8.47 21.63 -24.09
CA PHE A 61 7.31 21.99 -23.30
C PHE A 61 6.05 21.59 -24.05
N TYR A 62 5.38 20.55 -23.55
CA TYR A 62 4.19 19.96 -24.11
C TYR A 62 2.95 20.47 -23.37
N PHE A 63 1.97 20.95 -24.13
CA PHE A 63 0.68 21.43 -23.62
C PHE A 63 -0.44 20.64 -24.28
N ASN A 64 -1.39 20.12 -23.48
CA ASN A 64 -2.56 19.44 -24.07
C ASN A 64 -3.46 20.38 -24.87
N TYR A 65 -3.44 21.67 -24.51
CA TYR A 65 -4.31 22.69 -25.09
C TYR A 65 -3.48 23.95 -25.34
N GLY A 66 -3.75 24.60 -26.47
CA GLY A 66 -3.18 25.89 -26.80
C GLY A 66 -3.52 26.29 -28.24
N ASN A 67 -3.15 27.51 -28.59
CA ASN A 67 -3.32 28.08 -29.92
C ASN A 67 -2.13 28.97 -30.27
N ARG A 68 -2.18 29.59 -31.46
CA ARG A 68 -1.11 30.46 -31.95
C ARG A 68 -0.76 31.58 -30.97
N GLU A 69 -1.78 32.25 -30.43
CA GLU A 69 -1.58 33.38 -29.51
C GLU A 69 -0.96 32.92 -28.19
N SER A 70 -1.48 31.83 -27.61
CA SER A 70 -0.96 31.28 -26.36
C SER A 70 0.48 30.81 -26.48
N LEU A 71 0.90 30.25 -27.63
CA LEU A 71 2.29 29.85 -27.87
C LEU A 71 3.23 31.06 -28.01
N VAL A 72 2.84 32.09 -28.76
CA VAL A 72 3.66 33.28 -28.98
C VAL A 72 3.90 34.08 -27.69
N GLN A 73 2.91 34.08 -26.80
CA GLN A 73 2.95 34.76 -25.50
C GLN A 73 3.40 33.83 -24.36
N SER A 74 3.82 32.60 -24.66
CA SER A 74 4.14 31.61 -23.63
C SER A 74 5.47 31.91 -22.92
N GLU A 75 5.48 31.78 -21.60
CA GLU A 75 6.70 31.94 -20.78
C GLU A 75 7.85 31.03 -21.26
N PRO A 76 7.62 29.75 -21.63
CA PRO A 76 8.70 28.91 -22.13
C PRO A 76 9.35 29.40 -23.41
N LEU A 77 8.59 29.98 -24.34
CA LEU A 77 9.16 30.56 -25.56
C LEU A 77 10.08 31.74 -25.23
N ASP A 78 9.65 32.60 -24.30
CA ASP A 78 10.44 33.75 -23.88
C ASP A 78 11.68 33.36 -23.08
N VAL A 79 11.61 32.31 -22.25
CA VAL A 79 12.78 31.71 -21.59
C VAL A 79 13.77 31.18 -22.62
N LEU A 80 13.31 30.45 -23.66
CA LEU A 80 14.19 29.95 -24.73
C LEU A 80 14.84 31.10 -25.50
N LYS A 81 14.11 32.18 -25.80
CA LYS A 81 14.69 33.38 -26.41
C LYS A 81 15.74 34.02 -25.51
N GLY A 82 15.51 34.10 -24.21
CA GLY A 82 16.46 34.64 -23.23
C GLY A 82 17.76 33.81 -23.13
N LEU A 83 17.63 32.48 -23.20
CA LEU A 83 18.76 31.53 -23.17
C LEU A 83 19.75 31.74 -24.32
N THR A 84 19.32 32.32 -25.45
CA THR A 84 20.20 32.55 -26.62
C THR A 84 21.36 33.48 -26.30
N ARG A 85 21.22 34.36 -25.29
CA ARG A 85 22.30 35.25 -24.80
C ARG A 85 23.49 34.49 -24.20
N PHE A 86 23.26 33.25 -23.79
CA PHE A 86 24.26 32.36 -23.19
C PHE A 86 24.73 31.27 -24.16
N ALA A 87 24.11 31.19 -25.34
CA ALA A 87 24.46 30.21 -26.35
C ALA A 87 25.83 30.52 -26.97
N ASP A 88 26.52 29.48 -27.41
CA ASP A 88 27.77 29.59 -28.16
C ASP A 88 27.49 30.29 -29.49
N PRO A 89 28.02 31.51 -29.71
CA PRO A 89 27.70 32.29 -30.92
C PRO A 89 28.25 31.65 -32.20
N GLN A 90 29.20 30.71 -32.09
CA GLN A 90 29.78 29.99 -33.22
C GLN A 90 28.97 28.75 -33.61
N LYS A 91 27.89 28.45 -32.90
CA LYS A 91 27.04 27.30 -33.14
C LYS A 91 25.58 27.70 -33.28
N GLU A 92 24.81 26.79 -33.84
CA GLU A 92 23.45 26.99 -34.28
C GLU A 92 22.50 26.61 -33.14
N ALA A 93 21.71 27.57 -32.69
CA ALA A 93 20.63 27.35 -31.73
C ALA A 93 19.29 27.22 -32.47
N TYR A 94 18.40 26.38 -31.97
CA TYR A 94 17.10 26.13 -32.58
C TYR A 94 15.98 26.40 -31.58
N ILE A 95 14.96 27.15 -32.02
CA ILE A 95 13.74 27.40 -31.24
C ILE A 95 12.53 27.18 -32.14
N VAL A 96 11.56 26.44 -31.63
CA VAL A 96 10.34 26.05 -32.34
C VAL A 96 9.13 26.17 -31.41
N ALA A 97 8.03 26.69 -31.93
CA ALA A 97 6.70 26.61 -31.33
C ALA A 97 5.72 26.08 -32.39
N THR A 98 4.97 25.03 -32.07
CA THR A 98 4.14 24.28 -33.03
C THR A 98 2.75 23.99 -32.48
N LEU A 99 1.76 23.99 -33.38
CA LEU A 99 0.37 23.62 -33.09
C LEU A 99 0.13 22.11 -33.08
N ASP A 100 1.12 21.30 -33.46
CA ASP A 100 1.04 19.84 -33.41
C ASP A 100 2.29 19.25 -32.73
N ALA A 101 2.20 19.06 -31.41
CA ALA A 101 3.27 18.52 -30.60
C ALA A 101 3.56 17.02 -30.83
N LEU A 102 2.67 16.30 -31.53
CA LEU A 102 2.78 14.86 -31.74
C LEU A 102 3.46 14.55 -33.07
N ASN A 103 3.10 15.29 -34.12
CA ASN A 103 3.61 15.06 -35.46
C ASN A 103 4.79 15.98 -35.80
N LEU A 104 4.85 17.19 -35.22
CA LEU A 104 5.92 18.16 -35.42
C LEU A 104 6.16 18.46 -36.91
N GLY A 105 5.09 18.69 -37.67
CA GLY A 105 5.15 19.17 -39.06
C GLY A 105 5.65 20.61 -39.14
N LYS A 106 6.30 20.98 -40.24
CA LYS A 106 6.79 22.37 -40.43
C LYS A 106 5.64 23.34 -40.69
N GLU A 107 4.57 22.85 -41.30
CA GLU A 107 3.32 23.54 -41.61
C GLU A 107 2.56 24.00 -40.36
N ASP A 108 2.74 23.31 -39.24
CA ASP A 108 2.09 23.62 -37.96
C ASP A 108 2.91 24.58 -37.09
N ASN A 109 4.11 24.96 -37.54
CA ASN A 109 4.98 25.86 -36.80
C ASN A 109 4.41 27.27 -36.78
N VAL A 110 4.24 27.79 -35.57
CA VAL A 110 3.95 29.21 -35.31
C VAL A 110 5.25 30.02 -35.34
N VAL A 111 6.32 29.42 -34.81
CA VAL A 111 7.68 29.96 -34.80
C VAL A 111 8.63 28.80 -35.08
N ALA A 112 9.57 28.97 -36.00
CA ALA A 112 10.66 28.01 -36.20
C ALA A 112 11.85 28.74 -36.81
N TYR A 113 12.92 28.92 -36.04
CA TYR A 113 14.13 29.54 -36.56
C TYR A 113 15.40 28.94 -35.95
N GLN A 114 16.45 28.98 -36.75
CA GLN A 114 17.84 28.79 -36.36
C GLN A 114 18.45 30.15 -36.01
N ILE A 115 19.27 30.22 -34.97
CA ILE A 115 20.02 31.41 -34.57
C ILE A 115 21.50 31.11 -34.69
N HIS A 116 22.22 31.96 -35.42
CA HIS A 116 23.67 31.93 -35.52
C HIS A 116 24.21 33.37 -35.45
N GLN A 117 25.13 33.64 -34.52
CA GLN A 117 25.67 35.00 -34.27
C GLN A 117 24.59 36.08 -34.08
N GLY A 118 23.47 35.73 -33.43
CA GLY A 118 22.34 36.63 -33.19
C GLY A 118 21.42 36.88 -34.38
N VAL A 119 21.69 36.28 -35.55
CA VAL A 119 20.85 36.36 -36.74
C VAL A 119 19.91 35.16 -36.80
N THR A 120 18.63 35.40 -37.00
CA THR A 120 17.59 34.37 -37.18
C THR A 120 17.43 33.99 -38.66
N LYS A 121 17.38 32.69 -38.95
CA LYS A 121 17.12 32.11 -40.29
C LYS A 121 16.14 30.95 -40.19
N ASP A 122 15.57 30.53 -41.32
CA ASP A 122 14.80 29.29 -41.39
C ASP A 122 15.68 28.07 -41.08
N ILE A 123 15.09 27.04 -40.47
CA ILE A 123 15.80 25.82 -40.10
C ILE A 123 16.00 24.93 -41.35
N PRO A 124 17.24 24.63 -41.76
CA PRO A 124 17.53 23.69 -42.85
C PRO A 124 16.90 22.30 -42.61
N GLU A 125 16.62 21.56 -43.69
CA GLU A 125 15.96 20.25 -43.58
C GLU A 125 16.76 19.21 -42.79
N GLU A 126 18.08 19.23 -42.95
CA GLU A 126 19.00 18.33 -42.24
C GLU A 126 19.00 18.62 -40.73
N ASP A 127 19.06 19.92 -40.35
CA ASP A 127 19.01 20.37 -38.96
C ASP A 127 17.64 20.08 -38.32
N TRP A 128 16.55 20.25 -39.08
CA TRP A 128 15.20 19.89 -38.64
C TRP A 128 15.11 18.40 -38.30
N THR A 129 15.61 17.54 -39.19
CA THR A 129 15.63 16.09 -38.98
C THR A 129 16.44 15.71 -37.73
N ALA A 130 17.59 16.35 -37.52
CA ALA A 130 18.41 16.15 -36.33
C ALA A 130 17.69 16.59 -35.04
N LEU A 131 17.01 17.74 -35.07
CA LEU A 131 16.24 18.25 -33.94
C LEU A 131 15.08 17.31 -33.58
N LEU A 132 14.34 16.78 -34.55
CA LEU A 132 13.26 15.81 -34.29
C LEU A 132 13.79 14.51 -33.68
N LYS A 133 14.98 14.06 -34.09
CA LYS A 133 15.66 12.90 -33.48
C LYS A 133 15.97 13.15 -32.01
N ASP A 134 16.38 14.38 -31.65
CA ASP A 134 16.57 14.74 -30.24
C ASP A 134 15.25 14.77 -29.47
N VAL A 135 14.18 15.31 -30.04
CA VAL A 135 12.85 15.29 -29.40
C VAL A 135 12.44 13.85 -29.10
N LYS A 136 12.56 12.94 -30.06
CA LYS A 136 12.26 11.51 -29.85
C LYS A 136 13.11 10.90 -28.74
N LYS A 137 14.40 11.21 -28.70
CA LYS A 137 15.37 10.66 -27.72
C LYS A 137 15.19 11.25 -26.31
N GLN A 138 14.90 12.54 -26.20
CA GLN A 138 14.95 13.29 -24.95
C GLN A 138 13.57 13.52 -24.32
N PHE A 139 12.52 13.58 -25.12
CA PHE A 139 11.13 13.71 -24.66
C PHE A 139 10.42 12.36 -24.73
N PHE A 140 10.02 11.89 -25.92
CA PHE A 140 9.14 10.74 -26.06
C PHE A 140 9.70 9.43 -25.47
N ALA A 141 11.00 9.18 -25.58
CA ALA A 141 11.63 8.00 -24.98
C ALA A 141 11.75 8.08 -23.44
N LYS A 142 11.52 9.25 -22.84
CA LYS A 142 11.73 9.52 -21.40
C LYS A 142 10.47 9.93 -20.66
N THR A 143 9.34 10.07 -21.31
CA THR A 143 8.05 10.45 -20.70
C THR A 143 7.08 9.27 -20.79
N VAL A 144 6.96 8.47 -19.72
CA VAL A 144 6.16 7.23 -19.70
C VAL A 144 5.09 7.22 -18.59
N GLY A 145 5.01 8.29 -17.79
CA GLY A 145 4.18 8.37 -16.59
C GLY A 145 3.62 9.77 -16.36
N ASP A 146 3.18 10.07 -15.14
CA ASP A 146 2.71 11.39 -14.73
C ASP A 146 3.85 12.41 -14.61
N PHE A 147 3.62 13.66 -15.02
CA PHE A 147 4.68 14.67 -15.06
C PHE A 147 5.23 15.01 -13.68
N ALA A 148 4.36 15.14 -12.67
CA ALA A 148 4.79 15.51 -11.32
C ALA A 148 5.74 14.45 -10.72
N GLY A 149 5.46 13.17 -10.97
CA GLY A 149 6.32 12.06 -10.55
C GLY A 149 7.66 12.00 -11.29
N GLU A 150 7.76 12.61 -12.46
CA GLU A 150 8.94 12.54 -13.34
C GLU A 150 9.83 13.80 -13.28
N LEU A 151 9.36 14.87 -12.62
CA LEU A 151 9.97 16.20 -12.61
C LEU A 151 11.49 16.15 -12.31
N ASP A 152 11.88 15.43 -11.25
CA ASP A 152 13.29 15.31 -10.82
C ASP A 152 14.17 14.57 -11.86
N ARG A 153 13.57 13.77 -12.76
CA ARG A 153 14.27 13.03 -13.83
C ARG A 153 14.42 13.85 -15.10
N VAL A 154 13.44 14.69 -15.42
CA VAL A 154 13.34 15.34 -16.74
C VAL A 154 13.61 16.85 -16.72
N VAL A 155 13.65 17.47 -15.54
CA VAL A 155 13.99 18.89 -15.37
C VAL A 155 15.31 19.02 -14.60
N ASP A 156 16.08 20.07 -14.89
CA ASP A 156 17.34 20.37 -14.22
C ASP A 156 17.18 20.49 -12.69
N PRO A 157 18.06 19.84 -11.89
CA PRO A 157 17.95 19.86 -10.43
C PRO A 157 17.91 21.25 -9.79
N VAL A 158 18.54 22.26 -10.41
CA VAL A 158 18.50 23.64 -9.88
C VAL A 158 17.10 24.26 -10.07
N ILE A 159 16.48 24.06 -11.23
CA ILE A 159 15.12 24.52 -11.51
C ILE A 159 14.12 23.80 -10.60
N VAL A 160 14.25 22.48 -10.46
CA VAL A 160 13.45 21.68 -9.52
C VAL A 160 13.53 22.22 -8.10
N ARG A 161 14.74 22.56 -7.60
CA ARG A 161 14.90 23.14 -6.26
C ARG A 161 14.18 24.49 -6.12
N LYS A 162 14.19 25.32 -7.16
CA LYS A 162 13.44 26.58 -7.18
C LYS A 162 11.92 26.31 -7.15
N CYS A 163 11.41 25.35 -7.91
CA CYS A 163 10.00 24.94 -7.84
C CYS A 163 9.60 24.47 -6.43
N LYS A 164 10.43 23.63 -5.80
CA LYS A 164 10.20 23.14 -4.43
C LYS A 164 10.21 24.29 -3.39
N ALA A 165 11.06 25.30 -3.59
CA ALA A 165 11.07 26.50 -2.74
C ALA A 165 9.77 27.31 -2.87
N LEU A 166 9.28 27.54 -4.09
CA LEU A 166 8.01 28.22 -4.35
C LEU A 166 6.81 27.45 -3.76
N ALA A 167 6.81 26.12 -3.90
CA ALA A 167 5.81 25.26 -3.28
C ALA A 167 5.77 25.43 -1.76
N GLU A 168 6.94 25.46 -1.12
CA GLU A 168 7.04 25.68 0.33
C GLU A 168 6.62 27.08 0.75
N GLU A 169 6.91 28.11 -0.05
CA GLU A 169 6.44 29.48 0.22
C GLU A 169 4.91 29.60 0.12
N LYS A 170 4.30 29.07 -0.94
CA LYS A 170 2.83 29.05 -1.09
C LYS A 170 2.20 28.25 0.05
N ARG A 171 2.77 27.09 0.40
CA ARG A 171 2.31 26.29 1.53
C ARG A 171 2.33 27.09 2.83
N LYS A 172 3.44 27.75 3.17
CA LYS A 172 3.54 28.58 4.38
C LYS A 172 2.50 29.69 4.40
N ALA A 173 2.27 30.36 3.27
CA ALA A 173 1.24 31.39 3.16
C ALA A 173 -0.16 30.82 3.40
N THR A 174 -0.51 29.72 2.73
CA THR A 174 -1.80 29.02 2.89
C THR A 174 -2.01 28.53 4.32
N VAL A 175 -1.01 27.90 4.92
CA VAL A 175 -1.05 27.44 6.30
C VAL A 175 -1.26 28.63 7.23
N ALA A 176 -0.42 29.66 7.15
CA ALA A 176 -0.55 30.84 8.01
C ALA A 176 -1.94 31.50 7.92
N GLN A 177 -2.54 31.53 6.73
CA GLN A 177 -3.88 32.08 6.51
C GLN A 177 -4.99 31.17 7.04
N ASN A 178 -4.86 29.85 6.93
CA ASN A 178 -5.97 28.92 7.18
C ASN A 178 -5.89 28.16 8.51
N LEU A 179 -4.78 28.20 9.24
CA LEU A 179 -4.62 27.47 10.51
C LEU A 179 -5.77 27.72 11.51
N HIS A 180 -6.26 28.96 11.58
CA HIS A 180 -7.34 29.34 12.50
C HIS A 180 -8.73 28.84 12.06
N LEU A 181 -8.88 28.41 10.82
CA LEU A 181 -10.11 27.82 10.27
C LEU A 181 -10.10 26.29 10.37
N ALA A 182 -8.95 25.70 10.70
CA ALA A 182 -8.79 24.26 10.73
C ALA A 182 -9.70 23.63 11.80
N SER A 183 -10.36 22.54 11.42
CA SER A 183 -11.17 21.73 12.33
C SER A 183 -11.00 20.24 12.02
N PHE A 184 -11.67 19.36 12.78
CA PHE A 184 -11.64 17.93 12.47
C PHE A 184 -12.22 17.62 11.10
N THR A 185 -13.32 18.26 10.70
CA THR A 185 -14.01 18.04 9.42
C THR A 185 -13.46 18.89 8.28
N GLU A 186 -12.70 19.94 8.60
CA GLU A 186 -12.03 20.82 7.65
C GLU A 186 -10.54 21.00 8.05
N PRO A 187 -9.74 19.92 8.00
CA PRO A 187 -8.33 20.00 8.33
C PRO A 187 -7.54 20.72 7.24
N VAL A 188 -6.49 21.41 7.64
CA VAL A 188 -5.52 22.02 6.72
C VAL A 188 -4.50 20.96 6.31
N HIS A 189 -4.43 20.65 5.01
CA HIS A 189 -3.36 19.82 4.46
C HIS A 189 -2.04 20.57 4.52
N LEU A 190 -1.02 19.93 5.09
CA LEU A 190 0.32 20.52 5.21
C LEU A 190 1.19 20.07 4.04
N PHE A 191 1.42 18.77 3.92
CA PHE A 191 2.14 18.11 2.82
C PHE A 191 2.01 16.60 2.98
N GLU A 192 2.15 15.85 1.88
CA GLU A 192 2.04 14.38 1.87
C GLU A 192 0.80 13.90 2.64
N ASN A 193 0.98 13.11 3.71
CA ASN A 193 -0.08 12.57 4.56
C ASN A 193 -0.17 13.31 5.91
N TYR A 194 0.38 14.52 6.01
CA TYR A 194 0.33 15.36 7.20
C TYR A 194 -0.74 16.44 7.10
N TYR A 195 -1.55 16.55 8.14
CA TYR A 195 -2.68 17.46 8.23
C TYR A 195 -2.71 18.13 9.61
N TYR A 196 -3.41 19.26 9.71
CA TYR A 196 -3.68 19.94 10.97
C TYR A 196 -5.18 20.11 11.15
N ASN A 197 -5.72 19.62 12.28
CA ASN A 197 -7.16 19.61 12.55
C ASN A 197 -7.65 20.79 13.42
N GLY A 198 -6.84 21.84 13.59
CA GLY A 198 -7.13 22.93 14.52
C GLY A 198 -6.56 22.74 15.92
N ARG A 199 -6.04 21.55 16.23
CA ARG A 199 -5.44 21.25 17.54
C ARG A 199 -4.01 20.76 17.44
N PHE A 200 -3.76 19.74 16.63
CA PHE A 200 -2.45 19.13 16.46
C PHE A 200 -2.22 18.70 15.01
N VAL A 201 -0.95 18.46 14.68
CA VAL A 201 -0.59 17.81 13.41
C VAL A 201 -0.87 16.31 13.53
N TYR A 202 -1.36 15.68 12.48
CA TYR A 202 -1.55 14.24 12.44
C TYR A 202 -1.12 13.65 11.10
N TYR A 203 -0.79 12.36 11.12
CA TYR A 203 -0.37 11.58 9.96
C TYR A 203 -1.42 10.52 9.64
N THR A 204 -1.74 10.33 8.36
CA THR A 204 -2.86 9.47 7.94
C THR A 204 -2.44 8.17 7.26
N TYR A 205 -1.21 8.04 6.79
CA TYR A 205 -0.78 6.85 6.05
C TYR A 205 -0.24 5.75 6.97
N GLY A 206 -0.50 4.49 6.65
CA GLY A 206 -0.07 3.37 7.50
C GLY A 206 -0.65 3.46 8.93
N ARG A 207 0.18 3.89 9.89
CA ARG A 207 -0.25 4.15 11.27
C ARG A 207 -0.76 5.58 11.39
N VAL A 208 -2.04 5.73 11.73
CA VAL A 208 -2.60 7.03 12.08
C VAL A 208 -2.01 7.49 13.41
N SER A 209 -1.42 8.69 13.44
CA SER A 209 -0.72 9.22 14.61
C SER A 209 -1.07 10.69 14.82
N ALA A 210 -1.43 11.04 16.06
CA ALA A 210 -1.46 12.43 16.52
C ALA A 210 -0.05 12.88 16.94
N LEU A 211 0.35 14.08 16.54
CA LEU A 211 1.66 14.68 16.76
C LEU A 211 1.44 16.04 17.44
N ASP A 212 0.94 15.99 18.66
CA ASP A 212 0.58 17.14 19.50
C ASP A 212 1.78 17.94 20.00
N MET A 213 2.97 17.36 19.95
CA MET A 213 4.23 18.03 20.29
C MET A 213 4.76 19.00 19.23
N LEU A 214 4.20 18.99 18.01
CA LEU A 214 4.75 19.74 16.88
C LEU A 214 4.24 21.18 16.83
N ASP A 215 5.15 22.11 16.55
CA ASP A 215 4.78 23.45 16.14
C ASP A 215 4.38 23.49 14.66
N VAL A 216 3.06 23.46 14.41
CA VAL A 216 2.51 23.49 13.06
C VAL A 216 2.97 24.69 12.22
N LYS A 217 3.28 25.84 12.84
CA LYS A 217 3.72 27.04 12.11
C LYS A 217 5.12 26.85 11.53
N ASN A 218 5.97 26.10 12.24
CA ASN A 218 7.34 25.81 11.83
C ASN A 218 7.48 24.45 11.15
N PHE A 219 6.43 23.61 11.18
CA PHE A 219 6.44 22.30 10.55
C PHE A 219 6.56 22.41 9.02
N LYS A 220 7.64 21.85 8.49
CA LYS A 220 8.01 21.88 7.06
C LYS A 220 8.41 20.50 6.57
N GLN A 221 8.23 20.29 5.27
CA GLN A 221 8.61 19.03 4.61
C GLN A 221 10.13 18.91 4.50
N THR A 222 10.63 17.69 4.61
CA THR A 222 12.04 17.33 4.40
C THR A 222 12.11 16.05 3.54
N PRO A 223 13.29 15.68 2.98
CA PRO A 223 13.42 14.43 2.22
C PRO A 223 13.14 13.15 3.01
N TYR A 224 13.02 13.23 4.34
CA TYR A 224 12.73 12.09 5.21
C TYR A 224 11.31 12.13 5.81
N GLY A 225 10.54 13.20 5.57
CA GLY A 225 9.23 13.42 6.18
C GLY A 225 9.04 14.90 6.52
N GLY A 226 9.13 15.26 7.80
CA GLY A 226 8.98 16.66 8.23
C GLY A 226 9.77 17.04 9.48
N THR A 227 9.83 18.33 9.76
CA THR A 227 10.41 18.86 11.01
C THR A 227 9.83 20.21 11.36
N ASP A 228 9.69 20.51 12.66
CA ASP A 228 9.37 21.85 13.18
C ASP A 228 10.62 22.58 13.72
N GLY A 229 11.81 22.03 13.50
CA GLY A 229 13.07 22.52 14.05
C GLY A 229 13.50 21.86 15.36
N VAL A 230 12.57 21.25 16.10
CA VAL A 230 12.85 20.54 17.36
C VAL A 230 12.71 19.02 17.20
N TYR A 231 11.69 18.59 16.47
CA TYR A 231 11.39 17.20 16.19
C TYR A 231 11.65 16.87 14.72
N ALA A 232 12.27 15.73 14.46
CA ALA A 232 12.25 15.08 13.15
C ALA A 232 11.07 14.10 13.12
N VAL A 233 10.32 14.09 12.03
CA VAL A 233 9.09 13.30 11.88
C VAL A 233 9.17 12.43 10.64
N VAL A 234 8.94 11.14 10.81
CA VAL A 234 8.97 10.11 9.74
C VAL A 234 7.80 9.16 9.95
N ASP A 235 6.99 8.94 8.92
CA ASP A 235 5.87 7.99 8.92
C ASP A 235 5.01 8.03 10.20
N GLY A 236 4.64 9.24 10.62
CA GLY A 236 3.79 9.47 11.80
C GLY A 236 4.48 9.22 13.14
N ARG A 237 5.81 9.15 13.18
CA ARG A 237 6.62 9.09 14.41
C ARG A 237 7.47 10.33 14.53
N ALA A 238 7.60 10.87 15.74
CA ALA A 238 8.41 12.05 16.01
C ALA A 238 9.53 11.72 16.99
N VAL A 239 10.72 12.27 16.74
CA VAL A 239 11.88 12.16 17.63
C VAL A 239 12.53 13.52 17.84
N ARG A 240 12.82 13.87 19.09
CA ARG A 240 13.56 15.09 19.42
C ARG A 240 15.03 14.89 19.10
N THR A 241 15.61 15.74 18.26
CA THR A 241 16.97 15.55 17.75
C THR A 241 17.52 16.85 17.15
N ASP A 242 18.79 16.85 16.74
CA ASP A 242 19.32 17.91 15.89
C ASP A 242 18.76 17.77 14.46
N THR A 243 17.63 18.44 14.23
CA THR A 243 16.89 18.40 12.96
C THR A 243 17.66 19.01 11.79
N ALA A 244 18.65 19.87 12.07
CA ALA A 244 19.47 20.50 11.04
C ALA A 244 20.46 19.51 10.40
N THR A 245 20.90 18.49 11.15
CA THR A 245 21.80 17.45 10.67
C THR A 245 21.12 16.09 10.48
N PHE A 246 19.83 16.00 10.82
CA PHE A 246 19.03 14.79 10.65
C PHE A 246 18.88 14.43 9.16
N LYS A 247 19.19 13.19 8.81
CA LYS A 247 19.09 12.68 7.44
C LYS A 247 18.70 11.21 7.41
N LYS A 248 18.03 10.83 6.33
CA LYS A 248 17.78 9.43 5.96
C LYS A 248 19.01 8.84 5.28
N MET A 249 19.43 7.66 5.72
CA MET A 249 20.45 6.84 5.10
C MET A 249 19.77 5.59 4.55
N GLN A 250 19.89 5.33 3.25
CA GLN A 250 19.22 4.20 2.61
C GLN A 250 20.13 3.53 1.58
N LYS A 251 20.13 2.19 1.58
CA LYS A 251 20.73 1.32 0.55
C LYS A 251 19.82 0.09 0.42
N GLY A 252 19.25 -0.13 -0.77
CA GLY A 252 18.21 -1.14 -0.94
C GLY A 252 17.04 -0.90 0.01
N GLU A 253 16.68 -1.93 0.77
CA GLU A 253 15.62 -1.91 1.77
C GLU A 253 16.10 -1.46 3.17
N ALA A 254 17.42 -1.42 3.43
CA ALA A 254 17.96 -0.95 4.70
C ALA A 254 17.85 0.57 4.84
N ILE A 255 17.26 1.00 5.95
CA ILE A 255 17.03 2.41 6.28
C ILE A 255 17.52 2.68 7.70
N PHE A 256 18.29 3.76 7.86
CA PHE A 256 18.62 4.33 9.16
C PHE A 256 18.44 5.84 9.09
N TYR A 257 18.24 6.46 10.26
CA TYR A 257 18.27 7.91 10.38
C TYR A 257 19.41 8.33 11.28
N LYS A 258 20.01 9.48 10.99
CA LYS A 258 21.17 9.96 11.74
C LYS A 258 21.14 11.47 11.87
N SER A 259 21.45 11.98 13.06
CA SER A 259 21.84 13.36 13.31
C SER A 259 23.19 13.41 14.02
N THR A 260 23.66 14.59 14.41
CA THR A 260 24.83 14.74 15.28
C THR A 260 24.62 14.14 16.68
N THR A 261 23.37 14.00 17.11
CA THR A 261 23.00 13.62 18.49
C THR A 261 22.59 12.14 18.63
N GLY A 262 22.32 11.45 17.52
CA GLY A 262 21.88 10.05 17.57
C GLY A 262 21.77 9.37 16.21
N VAL A 263 21.68 8.04 16.26
CA VAL A 263 21.29 7.18 15.15
C VAL A 263 20.00 6.48 15.53
N TYR A 264 19.12 6.28 14.56
CA TYR A 264 17.79 5.73 14.77
C TYR A 264 17.48 4.65 13.73
N ASP A 265 16.70 3.66 14.15
CA ASP A 265 16.17 2.60 13.29
C ASP A 265 15.04 3.13 12.38
N PRO A 266 14.48 2.31 11.46
CA PRO A 266 13.35 2.72 10.61
C PRO A 266 12.11 3.20 11.38
N GLN A 267 11.95 2.77 12.64
CA GLN A 267 10.84 3.13 13.53
C GLN A 267 11.18 4.34 14.42
N LEU A 268 12.29 5.03 14.16
CA LEU A 268 12.81 6.15 14.94
C LEU A 268 13.19 5.82 16.40
N ASN A 269 13.37 4.54 16.75
CA ASN A 269 13.96 4.20 18.04
C ASN A 269 15.44 4.53 18.01
N ARG A 270 15.95 5.16 19.07
CA ARG A 270 17.37 5.51 19.18
C ARG A 270 18.20 4.24 19.40
N LEU A 271 19.31 4.12 18.68
CA LEU A 271 20.32 3.10 18.90
C LEU A 271 21.32 3.65 19.93
N ASP A 272 21.12 3.32 21.21
CA ASP A 272 21.85 3.95 22.32
C ASP A 272 23.37 3.75 22.26
N ASN A 273 23.83 2.62 21.72
CA ASN A 273 25.25 2.30 21.59
C ASN A 273 25.87 2.77 20.25
N ALA A 274 25.08 3.46 19.42
CA ALA A 274 25.57 3.95 18.15
C ALA A 274 26.41 5.21 18.29
N ASP A 275 27.55 5.22 17.61
CA ASP A 275 28.39 6.41 17.47
C ASP A 275 27.94 7.20 16.22
N PRO A 276 27.19 8.31 16.39
CA PRO A 276 26.68 9.05 15.25
C PRO A 276 27.80 9.67 14.43
N ALA A 277 29.00 9.92 14.96
CA ALA A 277 30.08 10.49 14.16
C ALA A 277 30.61 9.46 13.14
N SER A 278 30.83 8.22 13.57
CA SER A 278 31.42 7.17 12.73
C SER A 278 30.41 6.28 11.99
N PHE A 279 29.11 6.35 12.33
CA PHE A 279 28.07 5.51 11.73
C PHE A 279 27.97 5.64 10.21
N ARG A 280 27.98 4.49 9.52
CA ARG A 280 27.93 4.32 8.06
C ARG A 280 27.06 3.12 7.69
N LEU A 281 26.12 3.33 6.77
CA LEU A 281 25.38 2.26 6.10
C LEU A 281 26.26 1.68 4.97
N VAL A 282 26.72 0.45 5.13
CA VAL A 282 27.74 -0.16 4.27
C VAL A 282 27.11 -0.72 3.00
N ASP A 283 26.03 -1.48 3.14
CA ASP A 283 25.20 -2.01 2.05
C ASP A 283 23.75 -2.16 2.52
N GLU A 284 22.94 -2.93 1.80
CA GLU A 284 21.54 -3.19 2.14
C GLU A 284 21.33 -4.20 3.27
N ASN A 285 22.38 -4.84 3.76
CA ASN A 285 22.29 -5.90 4.78
C ASN A 285 22.88 -5.46 6.12
N HIS A 286 23.77 -4.46 6.15
CA HIS A 286 24.35 -4.00 7.40
C HIS A 286 24.84 -2.54 7.41
N ALA A 287 24.94 -2.00 8.62
CA ALA A 287 25.63 -0.75 8.93
C ALA A 287 26.75 -1.01 9.96
N THR A 288 27.67 -0.05 10.09
CA THR A 288 28.75 -0.12 11.08
C THR A 288 29.06 1.25 11.65
N ASP A 289 29.60 1.27 12.87
CA ASP A 289 30.27 2.42 13.45
C ASP A 289 31.61 1.98 14.09
N ASN A 290 32.22 2.80 14.94
CA ASN A 290 33.49 2.45 15.59
C ASN A 290 33.40 1.21 16.50
N GLY A 291 32.28 1.00 17.20
CA GLY A 291 32.11 -0.06 18.19
C GLY A 291 31.25 -1.24 17.73
N HIS A 292 30.36 -1.04 16.77
CA HIS A 292 29.29 -1.99 16.46
C HIS A 292 29.12 -2.29 14.97
N VAL A 293 28.56 -3.48 14.72
CA VAL A 293 27.94 -3.90 13.45
C VAL A 293 26.43 -3.98 13.69
N TYR A 294 25.66 -3.37 12.79
CA TYR A 294 24.20 -3.37 12.82
C TYR A 294 23.69 -4.30 11.74
N PHE A 295 23.08 -5.42 12.13
CA PHE A 295 22.70 -6.51 11.23
C PHE A 295 21.35 -7.09 11.68
N ASN A 296 20.34 -7.10 10.79
CA ASN A 296 18.99 -7.59 11.09
C ASN A 296 18.42 -7.09 12.44
N ASP A 297 18.40 -5.78 12.65
CA ASP A 297 17.97 -5.12 13.91
C ASP A 297 18.80 -5.45 15.16
N LEU A 298 19.94 -6.14 15.03
CA LEU A 298 20.89 -6.34 16.12
C LEU A 298 22.00 -5.29 16.08
N ALA A 299 22.40 -4.81 17.25
CA ALA A 299 23.67 -4.12 17.44
C ALA A 299 24.68 -5.09 18.07
N ILE A 300 25.71 -5.47 17.31
CA ILE A 300 26.71 -6.47 17.70
C ILE A 300 28.04 -5.75 17.94
N GLU A 301 28.59 -5.89 19.13
CA GLU A 301 29.91 -5.35 19.47
C GLU A 301 31.00 -5.97 18.58
N LYS A 302 31.78 -5.14 17.89
CA LYS A 302 32.87 -5.59 17.01
C LYS A 302 33.91 -6.42 17.73
N GLU A 303 34.18 -6.12 19.00
CA GLU A 303 35.12 -6.90 19.81
C GLU A 303 34.67 -8.35 19.99
N THR A 304 33.36 -8.59 20.10
CA THR A 304 32.78 -9.94 20.25
C THR A 304 32.65 -10.69 18.93
N LEU A 305 32.74 -9.99 17.80
CA LEU A 305 32.60 -10.55 16.45
C LEU A 305 33.96 -10.80 15.79
N GLY A 306 34.94 -9.91 16.00
CA GLY A 306 36.22 -9.90 15.26
C GLY A 306 36.05 -9.37 13.83
N ASN A 307 37.00 -9.70 12.95
CA ASN A 307 36.78 -9.50 11.51
C ASN A 307 35.58 -10.34 11.06
N PHE A 308 34.81 -9.83 10.10
CA PHE A 308 33.59 -10.50 9.67
C PHE A 308 33.35 -10.41 8.17
N SER A 309 32.49 -11.29 7.68
CA SER A 309 31.95 -11.29 6.32
C SER A 309 30.47 -11.71 6.34
N LEU A 310 29.73 -11.35 5.29
CA LEU A 310 28.35 -11.76 5.09
C LEU A 310 28.28 -12.81 3.98
N PHE A 311 27.63 -13.94 4.27
CA PHE A 311 27.24 -14.91 3.25
C PHE A 311 25.78 -14.68 2.90
N ILE A 312 25.56 -14.05 1.73
CA ILE A 312 24.25 -13.64 1.25
C ILE A 312 23.84 -14.62 0.13
N LYS A 313 22.98 -15.56 0.48
CA LYS A 313 22.29 -16.43 -0.48
C LYS A 313 20.82 -16.46 -0.12
N GLY A 314 19.96 -16.30 -1.13
CA GLY A 314 18.52 -16.24 -0.96
C GLY A 314 17.96 -14.83 -0.94
N TYR A 315 16.64 -14.74 -0.75
CA TYR A 315 15.87 -13.49 -0.78
C TYR A 315 15.48 -12.99 0.62
N TYR A 316 15.43 -13.89 1.60
CA TYR A 316 14.95 -13.59 2.96
C TYR A 316 16.11 -13.21 3.87
N TRP A 317 15.97 -12.09 4.59
CA TRP A 317 17.02 -11.54 5.44
C TRP A 317 17.34 -12.46 6.64
N ASP A 318 16.34 -13.24 7.08
CA ASP A 318 16.47 -14.26 8.14
C ASP A 318 17.43 -15.40 7.78
N ASN A 319 17.80 -15.54 6.50
CA ASN A 319 18.69 -16.60 6.01
C ASN A 319 20.13 -16.12 5.78
N ILE A 320 20.42 -14.83 6.00
CA ILE A 320 21.77 -14.27 5.82
C ILE A 320 22.65 -14.74 6.98
N VAL A 321 23.86 -15.21 6.66
CA VAL A 321 24.84 -15.62 7.66
C VAL A 321 25.88 -14.51 7.85
N LEU A 322 25.99 -14.00 9.07
CA LEU A 322 27.08 -13.12 9.50
C LEU A 322 28.16 -13.98 10.15
N GLN A 323 29.29 -14.12 9.45
CA GLN A 323 30.43 -14.92 9.88
C GLN A 323 31.52 -14.00 10.43
N GLY A 324 31.66 -13.96 11.76
CA GLY A 324 32.79 -13.34 12.45
C GLY A 324 33.83 -14.36 12.92
N GLU A 325 35.04 -13.90 13.22
CA GLU A 325 36.12 -14.72 13.80
C GLU A 325 35.74 -15.34 15.17
N LYS A 326 34.84 -14.68 15.92
CA LYS A 326 34.49 -15.05 17.30
C LYS A 326 33.02 -15.45 17.47
N ALA A 327 32.15 -15.19 16.49
CA ALA A 327 30.74 -15.53 16.56
C ALA A 327 30.12 -15.69 15.16
N ILE A 328 29.14 -16.59 15.06
CA ILE A 328 28.33 -16.81 13.85
C ILE A 328 26.88 -16.44 14.16
N TYR A 329 26.25 -15.70 13.25
CA TYR A 329 24.82 -15.40 13.32
C TYR A 329 24.11 -15.84 12.04
N VAL A 330 22.87 -16.31 12.18
CA VAL A 330 21.94 -16.55 11.06
C VAL A 330 20.69 -15.74 11.33
N GLY A 331 20.35 -14.81 10.44
CA GLY A 331 19.25 -13.88 10.70
C GLY A 331 19.54 -13.03 11.94
N LYS A 332 18.75 -13.20 13.01
CA LYS A 332 18.94 -12.54 14.31
C LYS A 332 19.53 -13.46 15.40
N GLU A 333 19.88 -14.69 15.04
CA GLU A 333 20.18 -15.73 16.00
C GLU A 333 21.67 -16.03 16.07
N LYS A 334 22.25 -15.96 17.27
CA LYS A 334 23.64 -16.38 17.51
C LYS A 334 23.71 -17.90 17.55
N ILE A 335 24.52 -18.49 16.70
CA ILE A 335 24.63 -19.95 16.58
C ILE A 335 25.70 -20.47 17.57
N PRO A 336 25.41 -21.51 18.37
CA PRO A 336 26.34 -22.03 19.39
C PRO A 336 27.38 -22.97 18.76
N VAL A 337 28.32 -22.40 18.00
CA VAL A 337 29.37 -23.11 17.23
C VAL A 337 30.74 -22.49 17.45
N ASP A 338 31.79 -23.24 17.10
CA ASP A 338 33.15 -22.72 17.12
C ASP A 338 33.42 -21.84 15.87
N ALA A 339 33.26 -20.54 16.03
CA ALA A 339 33.39 -19.58 14.94
C ALA A 339 34.77 -19.57 14.26
N ALA A 340 35.84 -19.88 15.01
CA ALA A 340 37.20 -19.88 14.50
C ALA A 340 37.47 -20.99 13.48
N THR A 341 36.75 -22.11 13.60
CA THR A 341 36.85 -23.26 12.69
C THR A 341 35.65 -23.42 11.76
N TRP A 342 34.67 -22.52 11.85
CA TRP A 342 33.45 -22.55 11.08
C TRP A 342 33.70 -22.38 9.57
N ARG A 343 33.11 -23.27 8.76
CA ARG A 343 32.97 -23.07 7.32
C ARG A 343 31.64 -23.60 6.78
N ILE A 344 31.07 -22.88 5.83
CA ILE A 344 29.90 -23.29 5.06
C ILE A 344 30.32 -24.33 4.03
N VAL A 345 29.59 -25.44 3.96
CA VAL A 345 29.82 -26.56 3.02
C VAL A 345 28.80 -26.52 1.88
N ASP A 346 27.51 -26.38 2.20
CA ASP A 346 26.43 -26.37 1.22
C ASP A 346 25.24 -25.51 1.70
N TYR A 347 24.39 -25.08 0.77
CA TYR A 347 23.25 -24.21 1.05
C TYR A 347 22.06 -24.44 0.10
N HIS A 348 20.87 -24.57 0.69
CA HIS A 348 19.58 -24.57 0.01
C HIS A 348 18.62 -23.56 0.66
N ASN A 349 17.86 -22.84 -0.17
CA ASN A 349 17.05 -21.69 0.28
C ASN A 349 15.57 -22.03 0.54
N ASP A 350 15.07 -23.19 0.07
CA ASP A 350 13.67 -23.57 0.26
C ASP A 350 13.50 -25.08 0.52
N PRO A 351 13.37 -25.52 1.79
CA PRO A 351 13.46 -24.73 3.03
C PRO A 351 14.88 -24.17 3.28
N PHE A 352 15.07 -23.30 4.29
CA PHE A 352 16.43 -22.89 4.68
C PHE A 352 17.16 -24.10 5.26
N VAL A 353 18.17 -24.56 4.53
CA VAL A 353 19.07 -25.65 4.93
C VAL A 353 20.50 -25.19 4.64
N LEU A 354 21.30 -25.02 5.68
CA LEU A 354 22.72 -24.69 5.57
C LEU A 354 23.52 -25.85 6.16
N THR A 355 24.33 -26.52 5.34
CA THR A 355 25.31 -27.49 5.83
C THR A 355 26.62 -26.78 6.09
N ALA A 356 27.17 -26.96 7.28
CA ALA A 356 28.40 -26.35 7.73
C ALA A 356 29.21 -27.32 8.58
N GLU A 357 30.43 -26.96 8.92
CA GLU A 357 31.27 -27.71 9.85
C GLU A 357 32.09 -26.75 10.72
N ASP A 358 32.39 -27.21 11.93
CA ASP A 358 33.33 -26.61 12.87
C ASP A 358 34.22 -27.72 13.48
N LYS A 359 35.03 -27.40 14.49
CA LYS A 359 35.90 -28.38 15.17
C LYS A 359 35.17 -29.61 15.74
N ASP A 360 33.87 -29.48 16.03
CA ASP A 360 33.05 -30.54 16.60
C ASP A 360 32.35 -31.38 15.51
N GLY A 361 32.64 -31.12 14.23
CA GLY A 361 32.20 -31.91 13.08
C GLY A 361 31.10 -31.24 12.24
N PRO A 362 30.51 -31.98 11.28
CA PRO A 362 29.50 -31.45 10.38
C PRO A 362 28.15 -31.25 11.07
N MET A 363 27.42 -30.22 10.63
CA MET A 363 26.09 -29.88 11.10
C MET A 363 25.20 -29.32 9.99
N THR A 364 23.90 -29.36 10.24
CA THR A 364 22.89 -28.73 9.41
C THR A 364 22.14 -27.70 10.25
N LEU A 365 22.08 -26.46 9.76
CA LEU A 365 21.16 -25.45 10.27
C LEU A 365 19.88 -25.51 9.43
N TYR A 366 18.73 -25.60 10.11
CA TYR A 366 17.43 -25.77 9.48
C TYR A 366 16.41 -24.76 10.02
N LYS A 367 15.61 -24.17 9.12
CA LYS A 367 14.50 -23.29 9.48
C LYS A 367 13.31 -23.53 8.54
N GLU A 368 12.18 -23.98 9.09
CA GLU A 368 10.96 -24.26 8.34
C GLU A 368 10.17 -22.96 8.08
N ARG A 369 9.48 -22.87 6.93
CA ARG A 369 8.59 -21.73 6.66
C ARG A 369 7.37 -21.78 7.59
N PRO A 370 6.94 -20.62 8.15
CA PRO A 370 7.26 -19.23 7.77
C PRO A 370 8.49 -18.58 8.45
N TYR A 371 9.57 -19.32 8.76
CA TYR A 371 10.81 -18.83 9.37
C TYR A 371 10.63 -18.14 10.74
N LYS A 372 9.51 -18.44 11.42
CA LYS A 372 9.19 -17.91 12.75
C LYS A 372 9.89 -18.68 13.87
N GLU A 373 10.14 -19.97 13.66
CA GLU A 373 10.81 -20.82 14.64
C GLU A 373 12.31 -20.56 14.68
N PRO A 374 12.98 -20.75 15.83
CA PRO A 374 14.43 -20.65 15.93
C PRO A 374 15.15 -21.57 14.94
N VAL A 375 16.37 -21.19 14.56
CA VAL A 375 17.26 -22.01 13.75
C VAL A 375 17.61 -23.29 14.51
N GLN A 376 17.22 -24.43 13.93
CA GLN A 376 17.55 -25.74 14.49
C GLN A 376 18.97 -26.13 14.08
N LEU A 377 19.82 -26.46 15.05
CA LEU A 377 21.16 -26.98 14.81
C LEU A 377 21.16 -28.50 14.99
N LEU A 378 21.41 -29.23 13.90
CA LEU A 378 21.42 -30.68 13.85
C LEU A 378 22.84 -31.18 13.56
N ARG A 379 23.52 -31.78 14.55
CA ARG A 379 24.83 -32.42 14.33
C ARG A 379 24.65 -33.87 13.88
N ASN A 380 25.36 -34.26 12.82
CA ASN A 380 25.36 -35.64 12.29
C ASN A 380 23.96 -36.23 11.97
N GLN A 381 22.97 -35.39 11.72
CA GLN A 381 21.59 -35.81 11.40
C GLN A 381 21.10 -35.10 10.14
N GLN A 382 20.35 -35.81 9.31
CA GLN A 382 19.60 -35.19 8.21
C GLN A 382 18.27 -34.64 8.74
N PRO A 383 17.79 -33.49 8.22
CA PRO A 383 16.49 -32.95 8.59
C PRO A 383 15.38 -33.96 8.24
N VAL A 384 14.51 -34.26 9.22
CA VAL A 384 13.39 -35.19 9.03
C VAL A 384 12.38 -34.53 8.09
N LYS A 385 12.32 -35.01 6.85
CA LYS A 385 11.34 -34.58 5.84
C LYS A 385 9.94 -35.02 6.28
N ARG A 386 9.11 -34.12 6.80
CA ARG A 386 7.71 -34.43 7.15
C ARG A 386 6.88 -34.60 5.86
N MET A 387 6.27 -35.78 5.68
CA MET A 387 5.41 -36.15 4.54
C MET A 387 4.10 -36.79 5.03
N THR A 388 3.26 -36.06 5.75
CA THR A 388 1.90 -36.56 6.05
C THR A 388 0.91 -35.40 5.96
N PRO A 389 -0.21 -35.53 5.21
CA PRO A 389 -1.27 -34.53 5.19
C PRO A 389 -1.89 -34.48 6.59
N GLN A 390 -2.11 -33.26 7.07
CA GLN A 390 -2.57 -33.00 8.42
C GLN A 390 -4.12 -33.08 8.47
N PRO A 391 -4.72 -33.09 9.67
CA PRO A 391 -6.16 -32.89 9.87
C PRO A 391 -6.78 -31.63 9.24
N ASP A 392 -5.97 -30.77 8.59
CA ASP A 392 -6.33 -29.46 8.03
C ASP A 392 -7.16 -29.53 6.73
N GLU A 393 -7.23 -30.69 6.05
CA GLU A 393 -7.99 -30.84 4.79
C GLU A 393 -9.51 -30.86 5.00
N ARG A 394 -10.02 -31.16 6.20
CA ARG A 394 -11.48 -31.27 6.47
C ARG A 394 -12.23 -29.94 6.32
N TYR A 395 -11.52 -28.82 6.41
CA TYR A 395 -12.08 -27.48 6.25
C TYR A 395 -11.70 -26.81 4.94
N ASP A 396 -11.06 -27.52 4.00
CA ASP A 396 -10.69 -26.97 2.69
C ASP A 396 -11.92 -26.44 1.94
N TYR A 397 -12.10 -25.12 1.88
CA TYR A 397 -13.21 -24.50 1.14
C TYR A 397 -13.27 -24.97 -0.32
N PHE A 398 -12.11 -25.21 -0.94
CA PHE A 398 -12.09 -25.71 -2.32
C PHE A 398 -12.57 -27.15 -2.42
N HIS A 399 -12.47 -27.96 -1.37
CA HIS A 399 -13.12 -29.27 -1.30
C HIS A 399 -14.63 -29.13 -1.44
N TYR A 400 -15.26 -28.22 -0.69
CA TYR A 400 -16.70 -27.99 -0.74
C TYR A 400 -17.16 -27.35 -2.06
N VAL A 401 -16.33 -26.56 -2.72
CA VAL A 401 -16.60 -26.07 -4.09
C VAL A 401 -16.53 -27.21 -5.10
N ARG A 402 -15.56 -28.12 -5.00
CA ARG A 402 -15.47 -29.31 -5.87
C ARG A 402 -16.67 -30.23 -5.66
N LEU A 403 -17.06 -30.46 -4.42
CA LEU A 403 -18.24 -31.25 -4.09
C LEU A 403 -19.51 -30.62 -4.64
N ASN A 404 -19.65 -29.29 -4.57
CA ASN A 404 -20.78 -28.58 -5.15
C ASN A 404 -20.96 -28.89 -6.64
N ASN A 405 -19.87 -28.79 -7.40
CA ASN A 405 -19.87 -29.10 -8.83
C ASN A 405 -20.18 -30.58 -9.09
N PHE A 406 -19.71 -31.48 -8.21
CA PHE A 406 -20.03 -32.91 -8.29
C PHE A 406 -21.52 -33.18 -8.09
N LEU A 407 -22.16 -32.54 -7.10
CA LEU A 407 -23.61 -32.71 -6.88
C LEU A 407 -24.44 -32.20 -8.07
N ALA A 408 -24.04 -31.07 -8.66
CA ALA A 408 -24.65 -30.57 -9.88
C ALA A 408 -24.51 -31.56 -11.06
N ASP A 409 -23.32 -32.12 -11.27
CA ASP A 409 -23.06 -33.13 -12.31
C ASP A 409 -23.86 -34.42 -12.09
N CYS A 410 -23.94 -34.91 -10.84
CA CYS A 410 -24.79 -36.05 -10.48
C CYS A 410 -26.26 -35.77 -10.80
N PHE A 411 -26.74 -34.55 -10.57
CA PHE A 411 -28.11 -34.18 -10.89
C PHE A 411 -28.37 -34.22 -12.41
N GLU A 412 -27.51 -33.59 -13.22
CA GLU A 412 -27.62 -33.57 -14.68
C GLU A 412 -27.59 -34.98 -15.29
N LYS A 413 -26.74 -35.86 -14.75
CA LYS A 413 -26.60 -37.26 -15.19
C LYS A 413 -27.63 -38.21 -14.58
N LYS A 414 -28.53 -37.71 -13.73
CA LYS A 414 -29.52 -38.51 -12.99
C LYS A 414 -28.91 -39.56 -12.07
N GLN A 415 -27.68 -39.35 -11.61
CA GLN A 415 -26.97 -40.17 -10.63
C GLN A 415 -27.33 -39.72 -9.20
N TYR A 416 -28.64 -39.67 -8.89
CA TYR A 416 -29.12 -38.98 -7.69
C TYR A 416 -28.59 -39.58 -6.38
N ARG A 417 -28.58 -40.92 -6.29
CA ARG A 417 -28.12 -41.61 -5.07
C ARG A 417 -26.63 -41.39 -4.83
N GLU A 418 -25.81 -41.41 -5.87
CA GLU A 418 -24.36 -41.19 -5.78
C GLU A 418 -24.04 -39.79 -5.25
N GLY A 419 -24.75 -38.76 -5.75
CA GLY A 419 -24.63 -37.41 -5.22
C GLY A 419 -25.05 -37.33 -3.75
N LEU A 420 -26.16 -37.97 -3.38
CA LEU A 420 -26.62 -38.01 -1.98
C LEU A 420 -25.66 -38.78 -1.06
N ASP A 421 -25.05 -39.88 -1.51
CA ASP A 421 -24.04 -40.60 -0.72
C ASP A 421 -22.84 -39.70 -0.40
N ALA A 422 -22.36 -38.93 -1.39
CA ALA A 422 -21.27 -37.96 -1.20
C ALA A 422 -21.67 -36.79 -0.28
N TYR A 423 -22.89 -36.27 -0.43
CA TYR A 423 -23.42 -35.22 0.45
C TYR A 423 -23.59 -35.71 1.89
N GLU A 424 -24.21 -36.88 2.10
CA GLU A 424 -24.49 -37.47 3.41
C GLU A 424 -23.19 -37.69 4.23
N ALA A 425 -22.07 -37.94 3.54
CA ALA A 425 -20.74 -38.10 4.15
C ALA A 425 -20.13 -36.81 4.72
N VAL A 426 -20.61 -35.62 4.31
CA VAL A 426 -20.08 -34.32 4.77
C VAL A 426 -21.18 -33.35 5.22
N GLN A 427 -22.40 -33.83 5.39
CA GLN A 427 -23.59 -33.00 5.67
C GLN A 427 -23.47 -32.17 6.96
N ASP A 428 -22.62 -32.59 7.90
CA ASP A 428 -22.28 -31.89 9.15
C ASP A 428 -21.48 -30.60 8.90
N LEU A 429 -20.72 -30.54 7.80
CA LEU A 429 -19.90 -29.40 7.40
C LEU A 429 -20.42 -28.67 6.15
N ALA A 430 -21.50 -29.15 5.54
CA ALA A 430 -22.09 -28.57 4.35
C ALA A 430 -22.52 -27.09 4.52
N TRP A 431 -22.72 -26.63 5.76
CA TRP A 431 -23.02 -25.22 6.05
C TRP A 431 -21.89 -24.25 5.68
N ILE A 432 -20.65 -24.74 5.51
CA ILE A 432 -19.53 -23.96 4.96
C ILE A 432 -19.82 -23.50 3.52
N ASN A 433 -20.58 -24.31 2.76
CA ASN A 433 -21.05 -23.98 1.43
C ASN A 433 -22.55 -24.27 1.27
N PRO A 434 -23.43 -23.28 1.57
CA PRO A 434 -24.89 -23.46 1.54
C PRO A 434 -25.46 -23.92 0.19
N HIS A 435 -24.72 -23.78 -0.92
CA HIS A 435 -25.10 -24.33 -2.23
C HIS A 435 -25.29 -25.85 -2.20
N LEU A 436 -24.55 -26.56 -1.32
CA LEU A 436 -24.69 -28.01 -1.14
C LEU A 436 -26.09 -28.41 -0.66
N PHE A 437 -26.73 -27.58 0.19
CA PHE A 437 -28.08 -27.83 0.65
C PHE A 437 -29.12 -27.66 -0.48
N HIS A 438 -28.92 -26.69 -1.37
CA HIS A 438 -29.78 -26.52 -2.54
C HIS A 438 -29.67 -27.72 -3.48
N HIS A 439 -28.46 -28.14 -3.85
CA HIS A 439 -28.30 -29.32 -4.69
C HIS A 439 -28.83 -30.61 -4.03
N ALA A 440 -28.58 -30.80 -2.73
CA ALA A 440 -29.16 -31.93 -1.99
C ALA A 440 -30.70 -31.90 -2.01
N ALA A 441 -31.32 -30.71 -1.90
CA ALA A 441 -32.76 -30.56 -2.02
C ALA A 441 -33.26 -31.00 -3.41
N CYS A 442 -32.59 -30.60 -4.49
CA CYS A 442 -32.95 -31.03 -5.85
C CYS A 442 -32.82 -32.54 -6.01
N LEU A 443 -31.73 -33.15 -5.51
CA LEU A 443 -31.51 -34.60 -5.55
C LEU A 443 -32.63 -35.37 -4.81
N TYR A 444 -32.99 -34.93 -3.59
CA TYR A 444 -34.09 -35.53 -2.84
C TYR A 444 -35.45 -35.35 -3.53
N ALA A 445 -35.72 -34.16 -4.10
CA ALA A 445 -36.95 -33.88 -4.81
C ALA A 445 -37.12 -34.77 -6.06
N ALA A 446 -36.03 -34.99 -6.82
CA ALA A 446 -36.01 -35.87 -7.98
C ALA A 446 -36.27 -37.35 -7.62
N MET A 447 -35.90 -37.77 -6.41
CA MET A 447 -36.18 -39.11 -5.88
C MET A 447 -37.57 -39.24 -5.23
N GLY A 448 -38.36 -38.16 -5.18
CA GLY A 448 -39.68 -38.14 -4.54
C GLY A 448 -39.64 -38.04 -3.00
N GLU A 449 -38.46 -37.80 -2.41
CA GLU A 449 -38.26 -37.67 -0.97
C GLU A 449 -38.56 -36.24 -0.48
N THR A 450 -39.79 -35.81 -0.66
CA THR A 450 -40.24 -34.41 -0.49
C THR A 450 -39.96 -33.83 0.90
N ASP A 451 -40.20 -34.57 1.98
CA ASP A 451 -39.90 -34.09 3.35
C ASP A 451 -38.41 -33.80 3.57
N LYS A 452 -37.51 -34.64 3.02
CA LYS A 452 -36.07 -34.42 3.11
C LYS A 452 -35.65 -33.24 2.24
N ALA A 453 -36.18 -33.13 1.02
CA ALA A 453 -35.92 -31.98 0.16
C ALA A 453 -36.28 -30.66 0.85
N VAL A 454 -37.45 -30.59 1.50
CA VAL A 454 -37.88 -29.39 2.25
C VAL A 454 -36.97 -29.10 3.45
N LYS A 455 -36.44 -30.14 4.12
CA LYS A 455 -35.46 -29.97 5.21
C LYS A 455 -34.16 -29.35 4.69
N GLU A 456 -33.70 -29.75 3.51
CA GLU A 456 -32.49 -29.19 2.90
C GLU A 456 -32.73 -27.78 2.35
N VAL A 457 -33.90 -27.48 1.77
CA VAL A 457 -34.30 -26.10 1.44
C VAL A 457 -34.26 -25.20 2.66
N ARG A 458 -34.80 -25.68 3.81
CA ARG A 458 -34.69 -24.94 5.08
C ARG A 458 -33.24 -24.64 5.40
N LYS A 459 -32.35 -25.63 5.36
CA LYS A 459 -30.92 -25.40 5.64
C LYS A 459 -30.30 -24.40 4.66
N ALA A 460 -30.54 -24.52 3.35
CA ALA A 460 -30.05 -23.56 2.35
C ALA A 460 -30.42 -22.12 2.73
N ILE A 461 -31.67 -21.89 3.09
CA ILE A 461 -32.15 -20.57 3.55
C ILE A 461 -31.44 -20.15 4.83
N LEU A 462 -31.46 -20.99 5.87
CA LEU A 462 -30.94 -20.61 7.20
C LEU A 462 -29.41 -20.39 7.23
N TYR A 463 -28.66 -21.05 6.35
CA TYR A 463 -27.22 -20.89 6.22
C TYR A 463 -26.82 -19.84 5.18
N GLY A 464 -27.79 -19.09 4.61
CA GLY A 464 -27.50 -17.93 3.77
C GLY A 464 -27.15 -18.28 2.32
N TYR A 465 -27.80 -19.25 1.70
CA TYR A 465 -27.70 -19.48 0.25
C TYR A 465 -28.06 -18.20 -0.52
N GLU A 466 -27.16 -17.74 -1.38
CA GLU A 466 -27.26 -16.41 -2.00
C GLU A 466 -28.32 -16.33 -3.11
N GLU A 467 -28.70 -17.47 -3.69
CA GLU A 467 -29.72 -17.56 -4.73
C GLU A 467 -31.06 -18.06 -4.17
N THR A 468 -31.36 -17.76 -2.89
CA THR A 468 -32.62 -18.17 -2.24
C THR A 468 -33.88 -17.76 -3.01
N ALA A 469 -33.86 -16.63 -3.71
CA ALA A 469 -34.95 -16.23 -4.59
C ALA A 469 -35.21 -17.22 -5.73
N ARG A 470 -34.17 -17.89 -6.25
CA ARG A 470 -34.28 -18.88 -7.34
C ARG A 470 -34.91 -20.19 -6.90
N ILE A 471 -34.80 -20.56 -5.62
CA ILE A 471 -35.41 -21.79 -5.06
C ILE A 471 -36.91 -21.88 -5.38
N TRP A 472 -37.61 -20.74 -5.36
CA TRP A 472 -39.07 -20.69 -5.53
C TRP A 472 -39.53 -20.90 -6.98
N GLU A 473 -38.64 -20.59 -7.92
CA GLU A 473 -38.86 -20.72 -9.37
C GLU A 473 -38.15 -21.96 -9.95
N ASP A 474 -37.40 -22.69 -9.12
CA ASP A 474 -36.64 -23.85 -9.52
C ASP A 474 -37.55 -25.00 -9.98
N GLU A 475 -37.42 -25.38 -11.24
CA GLU A 475 -38.19 -26.46 -11.85
C GLU A 475 -37.87 -27.83 -11.24
N ASP A 476 -36.66 -28.01 -10.69
CA ASP A 476 -36.24 -29.25 -10.05
C ASP A 476 -36.91 -29.42 -8.68
N LEU A 477 -37.36 -28.32 -8.06
CA LEU A 477 -38.06 -28.29 -6.78
C LEU A 477 -39.58 -28.16 -6.93
N LYS A 478 -40.13 -28.21 -8.15
CA LYS A 478 -41.58 -28.03 -8.37
C LYS A 478 -42.47 -29.04 -7.65
N THR A 479 -41.94 -30.23 -7.36
CA THR A 479 -42.67 -31.26 -6.59
C THR A 479 -42.92 -30.85 -5.15
N LEU A 480 -42.24 -29.81 -4.65
CA LEU A 480 -42.44 -29.24 -3.32
C LEU A 480 -43.53 -28.17 -3.28
N LYS A 481 -44.02 -27.67 -4.44
CA LYS A 481 -45.09 -26.67 -4.50
C LYS A 481 -46.37 -27.23 -3.86
N GLY A 482 -46.95 -26.48 -2.93
CA GLY A 482 -48.10 -26.93 -2.13
C GLY A 482 -47.73 -27.74 -0.88
N HIS A 483 -46.46 -28.07 -0.65
CA HIS A 483 -46.03 -28.66 0.62
C HIS A 483 -46.05 -27.59 1.72
N GLU A 484 -46.82 -27.79 2.79
CA GLU A 484 -47.10 -26.77 3.81
C GLU A 484 -45.83 -26.11 4.39
N LYS A 485 -44.80 -26.92 4.68
CA LYS A 485 -43.52 -26.41 5.20
C LYS A 485 -42.73 -25.60 4.17
N PHE A 486 -42.81 -25.95 2.88
CA PHE A 486 -42.12 -25.23 1.81
C PHE A 486 -42.75 -23.84 1.62
N GLU A 487 -44.09 -23.75 1.62
CA GLU A 487 -44.81 -22.47 1.56
C GLU A 487 -44.54 -21.57 2.78
N LYS A 488 -44.37 -22.18 3.97
CA LYS A 488 -43.95 -21.44 5.18
C LYS A 488 -42.53 -20.86 5.02
N LEU A 489 -41.60 -21.61 4.45
CA LEU A 489 -40.23 -21.14 4.19
C LEU A 489 -40.22 -20.02 3.15
N HIS A 490 -41.08 -20.09 2.13
CA HIS A 490 -41.22 -19.04 1.14
C HIS A 490 -41.69 -17.72 1.77
N ARG A 491 -42.75 -17.77 2.60
CA ARG A 491 -43.22 -16.59 3.35
C ARG A 491 -42.15 -16.04 4.29
N TYR A 492 -41.46 -16.92 5.01
CA TYR A 492 -40.35 -16.52 5.89
C TYR A 492 -39.27 -15.74 5.12
N HIS A 493 -38.85 -16.23 3.95
CA HIS A 493 -37.84 -15.57 3.14
C HIS A 493 -38.32 -14.21 2.58
N GLN A 494 -39.59 -14.10 2.19
CA GLN A 494 -40.17 -12.82 1.74
C GLN A 494 -40.17 -11.76 2.87
N GLU A 495 -40.44 -12.19 4.09
CA GLU A 495 -40.43 -11.32 5.28
C GLU A 495 -39.00 -11.03 5.77
N ASN A 496 -38.04 -11.92 5.47
CA ASN A 496 -36.65 -11.87 5.92
C ASN A 496 -35.68 -12.09 4.75
N PRO A 497 -35.42 -11.05 3.92
CA PRO A 497 -34.51 -11.15 2.78
C PRO A 497 -33.09 -11.57 3.17
N LEU A 498 -32.68 -11.23 4.40
CA LEU A 498 -31.53 -11.83 5.07
C LEU A 498 -32.05 -12.80 6.14
N PRO A 499 -31.74 -14.11 6.05
CA PRO A 499 -32.13 -15.07 7.07
C PRO A 499 -31.56 -14.68 8.44
N VAL A 500 -32.35 -14.88 9.48
CA VAL A 500 -31.94 -14.67 10.86
C VAL A 500 -30.99 -15.80 11.27
N ALA A 501 -29.87 -15.46 11.91
CA ALA A 501 -28.93 -16.43 12.45
C ALA A 501 -29.63 -17.29 13.50
N HIS A 502 -29.60 -18.61 13.32
CA HIS A 502 -30.14 -19.56 14.28
C HIS A 502 -29.05 -20.12 15.21
N THR A 503 -29.48 -20.74 16.31
CA THR A 503 -28.55 -21.31 17.30
C THR A 503 -27.61 -22.35 16.71
N GLU A 504 -28.09 -23.16 15.76
CA GLU A 504 -27.32 -24.23 15.12
C GLU A 504 -26.17 -23.67 14.26
N LEU A 505 -26.37 -22.53 13.60
CA LEU A 505 -25.30 -21.85 12.87
C LEU A 505 -24.29 -21.25 13.84
N MET A 506 -24.74 -20.61 14.91
CA MET A 506 -23.83 -20.02 15.90
C MET A 506 -22.98 -21.07 16.60
N GLU A 507 -23.55 -22.23 16.95
CA GLU A 507 -22.83 -23.38 17.49
C GLU A 507 -21.76 -23.87 16.50
N ALA A 508 -22.14 -24.09 15.24
CA ALA A 508 -21.21 -24.54 14.20
C ALA A 508 -20.10 -23.53 13.92
N MET A 509 -20.41 -22.22 13.96
CA MET A 509 -19.39 -21.16 13.87
C MET A 509 -18.39 -21.27 15.01
N LEU A 510 -18.85 -21.41 16.26
CA LEU A 510 -17.96 -21.49 17.42
C LEU A 510 -17.08 -22.75 17.41
N GLU A 511 -17.55 -23.87 16.85
CA GLU A 511 -16.73 -25.07 16.64
C GLU A 511 -15.55 -24.82 15.69
N LEU A 512 -15.67 -23.89 14.72
CA LEU A 512 -14.54 -23.52 13.85
C LEU A 512 -13.40 -22.85 14.61
N GLN A 513 -13.68 -22.19 15.73
CA GLN A 513 -12.64 -21.54 16.54
C GLN A 513 -11.69 -22.55 17.18
N GLU A 514 -12.22 -23.73 17.51
CA GLU A 514 -11.45 -24.83 18.11
C GLU A 514 -10.72 -25.67 17.06
N ALA A 515 -11.05 -25.48 15.78
CA ALA A 515 -10.44 -26.22 14.68
C ALA A 515 -9.14 -25.58 14.20
N ASP A 516 -8.14 -26.41 13.86
CA ASP A 516 -6.86 -26.00 13.28
C ASP A 516 -7.03 -25.62 11.79
N ILE A 517 -7.72 -24.51 11.53
CA ILE A 517 -8.03 -24.02 10.18
C ILE A 517 -7.06 -22.92 9.79
N LYS A 518 -6.58 -22.97 8.55
CA LYS A 518 -5.74 -21.89 7.98
C LYS A 518 -6.46 -20.55 8.08
N ASP A 519 -5.75 -19.54 8.56
CA ASP A 519 -6.30 -18.22 8.89
C ASP A 519 -7.08 -17.54 7.76
N ASN A 520 -6.63 -17.69 6.51
CA ASN A 520 -7.25 -17.11 5.32
C ASN A 520 -8.57 -17.79 4.95
N LEU A 521 -8.65 -19.09 5.15
CA LEU A 521 -9.81 -19.92 4.90
C LEU A 521 -10.91 -19.61 5.93
N LEU A 522 -10.56 -19.59 7.22
CA LEU A 522 -11.48 -19.16 8.28
C LEU A 522 -12.03 -17.75 7.99
N HIS A 523 -11.17 -16.82 7.55
CA HIS A 523 -11.60 -15.48 7.15
C HIS A 523 -12.65 -15.49 6.03
N THR A 524 -12.44 -16.30 5.00
CA THR A 524 -13.37 -16.40 3.86
C THR A 524 -14.73 -16.93 4.29
N ILE A 525 -14.75 -18.00 5.11
CA ILE A 525 -15.99 -18.60 5.60
C ILE A 525 -16.78 -17.61 6.45
N ILE A 526 -16.14 -16.99 7.44
CA ILE A 526 -16.81 -16.05 8.36
C ILE A 526 -17.33 -14.82 7.62
N VAL A 527 -16.52 -14.20 6.75
CA VAL A 527 -16.97 -13.01 5.99
C VAL A 527 -18.16 -13.34 5.10
N ASN A 528 -18.20 -14.52 4.47
CA ASN A 528 -19.35 -14.94 3.68
C ASN A 528 -20.61 -15.07 4.54
N ILE A 529 -20.52 -15.69 5.71
CA ILE A 529 -21.65 -15.84 6.63
C ILE A 529 -22.16 -14.47 7.09
N LEU A 530 -21.27 -13.59 7.56
CA LEU A 530 -21.64 -12.25 8.05
C LEU A 530 -22.28 -11.36 6.98
N ASN A 531 -22.01 -11.61 5.69
CA ASN A 531 -22.64 -10.91 4.57
C ASN A 531 -24.03 -11.44 4.19
N ARG A 532 -24.39 -12.65 4.63
CA ARG A 532 -25.55 -13.40 4.14
C ARG A 532 -26.58 -13.69 5.23
N VAL A 533 -26.20 -13.59 6.50
CA VAL A 533 -27.05 -13.90 7.65
C VAL A 533 -27.12 -12.69 8.57
N TYR A 534 -28.32 -12.37 9.05
CA TYR A 534 -28.57 -11.29 10.00
C TYR A 534 -28.60 -11.80 11.44
N PHE A 535 -27.85 -11.16 12.33
CA PHE A 535 -27.78 -11.48 13.75
C PHE A 535 -28.55 -10.42 14.57
N PRO A 536 -29.85 -10.62 14.85
CA PRO A 536 -30.65 -9.67 15.62
C PRO A 536 -30.31 -9.69 17.12
N GLU A 537 -30.42 -8.53 17.76
CA GLU A 537 -30.23 -8.39 19.21
C GLU A 537 -31.36 -9.03 20.03
N VAL A 538 -32.57 -9.06 19.45
CA VAL A 538 -33.76 -9.65 20.08
C VAL A 538 -33.82 -11.13 19.74
N GLY A 539 -33.25 -11.96 20.62
CA GLY A 539 -33.46 -13.40 20.65
C GLY A 539 -34.55 -13.80 21.65
N GLU A 540 -35.36 -14.81 21.30
CA GLU A 540 -36.47 -15.27 22.15
C GLU A 540 -36.02 -16.07 23.39
N THR A 541 -34.73 -16.46 23.50
CA THR A 541 -34.23 -17.34 24.58
C THR A 541 -32.88 -16.90 25.15
N GLU A 542 -32.63 -17.27 26.41
CA GLU A 542 -31.34 -17.09 27.09
C GLU A 542 -30.19 -17.79 26.35
N LYS A 543 -30.44 -19.00 25.81
CA LYS A 543 -29.47 -19.75 24.99
C LYS A 543 -29.04 -18.95 23.76
N TYR A 544 -29.98 -18.32 23.07
CA TYR A 544 -29.69 -17.51 21.88
C TYR A 544 -28.75 -16.35 22.23
N ARG A 545 -29.08 -15.59 23.28
CA ARG A 545 -28.27 -14.45 23.73
C ARG A 545 -26.85 -14.88 24.09
N ALA A 546 -26.70 -15.98 24.83
CA ALA A 546 -25.39 -16.49 25.22
C ALA A 546 -24.53 -16.94 24.03
N LEU A 547 -25.14 -17.53 22.99
CA LEU A 547 -24.43 -17.88 21.75
C LEU A 547 -24.06 -16.63 20.94
N LEU A 548 -24.97 -15.68 20.85
CA LEU A 548 -24.77 -14.41 20.15
C LEU A 548 -23.57 -13.64 20.73
N GLU A 549 -23.48 -13.53 22.06
CA GLU A 549 -22.34 -12.91 22.75
C GLU A 549 -21.01 -13.56 22.39
N LYS A 550 -20.95 -14.89 22.38
CA LYS A 550 -19.73 -15.64 22.00
C LYS A 550 -19.36 -15.42 20.54
N VAL A 551 -20.34 -15.44 19.62
CA VAL A 551 -20.10 -15.21 18.19
C VAL A 551 -19.61 -13.79 17.92
N PHE A 552 -20.20 -12.78 18.58
CA PHE A 552 -19.73 -11.40 18.47
C PHE A 552 -18.29 -11.26 18.98
N ALA A 553 -17.97 -11.83 20.14
CA ALA A 553 -16.60 -11.81 20.67
C ALA A 553 -15.58 -12.49 19.74
N ALA A 554 -15.95 -13.60 19.09
CA ALA A 554 -15.05 -14.36 18.22
C ALA A 554 -14.88 -13.76 16.81
N TYR A 555 -15.97 -13.30 16.20
CA TYR A 555 -16.03 -13.05 14.76
C TYR A 555 -16.40 -11.62 14.37
N PHE A 556 -16.99 -10.84 15.27
CA PHE A 556 -17.23 -9.42 15.05
C PHE A 556 -16.03 -8.63 15.54
N THR A 557 -14.88 -8.88 14.90
CA THR A 557 -13.61 -8.22 15.19
C THR A 557 -13.13 -7.45 13.95
N PRO A 558 -12.18 -6.52 14.10
CA PRO A 558 -11.57 -5.79 12.98
C PRO A 558 -11.04 -6.68 11.85
N ARG A 559 -10.71 -7.94 12.17
CA ARG A 559 -10.25 -8.93 11.21
C ARG A 559 -11.30 -9.24 10.15
N TYR A 560 -12.57 -9.37 10.53
CA TYR A 560 -13.65 -9.85 9.64
C TYR A 560 -14.61 -8.73 9.21
N ILE A 561 -14.76 -7.68 10.02
CA ILE A 561 -15.71 -6.61 9.73
C ILE A 561 -15.11 -5.62 8.71
N LYS A 562 -15.80 -5.51 7.58
CA LYS A 562 -15.59 -4.47 6.57
C LYS A 562 -16.73 -3.47 6.63
N GLU A 563 -16.59 -2.34 5.94
CA GLU A 563 -17.57 -1.24 5.90
C GLU A 563 -19.02 -1.73 5.69
N LYS A 564 -19.27 -2.61 4.72
CA LYS A 564 -20.61 -3.17 4.46
C LYS A 564 -21.20 -3.92 5.66
N ILE A 565 -20.41 -4.79 6.31
CA ILE A 565 -20.86 -5.56 7.48
C ILE A 565 -21.05 -4.60 8.66
N TYR A 566 -20.12 -3.67 8.85
CA TYR A 566 -20.22 -2.67 9.91
C TYR A 566 -21.51 -1.87 9.83
N LEU A 567 -21.90 -1.37 8.65
CA LEU A 567 -23.13 -0.61 8.47
C LEU A 567 -24.39 -1.39 8.89
N LEU A 568 -24.38 -2.72 8.78
CA LEU A 568 -25.49 -3.58 9.19
C LEU A 568 -25.58 -3.74 10.72
N TYR A 569 -24.44 -3.67 11.41
CA TYR A 569 -24.33 -3.99 12.85
C TYR A 569 -23.85 -2.85 13.73
N ARG A 570 -23.60 -1.64 13.19
CA ARG A 570 -23.02 -0.51 13.92
C ARG A 570 -23.83 -0.07 15.14
N ASP A 571 -25.12 -0.37 15.18
CA ASP A 571 -26.02 -0.03 16.28
C ASP A 571 -26.30 -1.24 17.21
N HIS A 572 -25.64 -2.38 16.98
CA HIS A 572 -25.80 -3.60 17.77
C HIS A 572 -25.01 -3.50 19.09
N SER A 573 -25.69 -3.70 20.23
CA SER A 573 -25.09 -3.48 21.56
C SER A 573 -23.88 -4.37 21.91
N LEU A 574 -23.79 -5.55 21.28
CA LEU A 574 -22.66 -6.48 21.43
C LEU A 574 -21.44 -6.15 20.55
N LEU A 575 -21.53 -5.14 19.67
CA LEU A 575 -20.38 -4.78 18.83
C LEU A 575 -19.29 -4.12 19.69
N SER A 576 -18.08 -4.66 19.62
CA SER A 576 -17.01 -4.21 20.51
C SER A 576 -16.48 -2.82 20.10
N PRO A 577 -16.06 -1.97 21.06
CA PRO A 577 -15.45 -0.67 20.76
C PRO A 577 -14.25 -0.76 19.80
N GLU A 578 -13.50 -1.86 19.84
CA GLU A 578 -12.35 -2.10 18.96
C GLU A 578 -12.77 -2.16 17.47
N VAL A 579 -13.95 -2.71 17.17
CA VAL A 579 -14.49 -2.70 15.80
C VAL A 579 -14.80 -1.29 15.36
N HIS A 580 -15.48 -0.51 16.20
CA HIS A 580 -15.79 0.88 15.90
C HIS A 580 -14.51 1.67 15.63
N ASN A 581 -13.47 1.46 16.45
CA ASN A 581 -12.18 2.12 16.28
C ASN A 581 -11.48 1.73 14.96
N GLU A 582 -11.49 0.46 14.58
CA GLU A 582 -10.82 0.03 13.33
C GLU A 582 -11.57 0.49 12.08
N VAL A 583 -12.91 0.47 12.12
CA VAL A 583 -13.71 1.06 11.03
C VAL A 583 -13.52 2.58 10.99
N PHE A 584 -13.49 3.25 12.14
CA PHE A 584 -13.14 4.67 12.23
C PHE A 584 -11.80 4.94 11.56
N LEU A 585 -10.75 4.17 11.87
CA LEU A 585 -9.42 4.35 11.26
C LEU A 585 -9.43 4.10 9.76
N SER A 586 -10.20 3.13 9.27
CA SER A 586 -10.38 2.87 7.85
C SER A 586 -11.06 4.04 7.14
N VAL A 587 -12.21 4.48 7.64
CA VAL A 587 -12.97 5.63 7.07
C VAL A 587 -12.15 6.91 7.17
N PHE A 588 -11.39 7.09 8.25
CA PHE A 588 -10.52 8.25 8.46
C PHE A 588 -9.37 8.29 7.45
N LYS A 589 -8.74 7.16 7.14
CA LYS A 589 -7.71 7.08 6.10
C LYS A 589 -8.28 7.41 4.73
N ASP A 590 -9.44 6.84 4.42
CA ASP A 590 -10.19 7.08 3.20
C ASP A 590 -10.63 8.53 3.02
N ALA A 591 -10.90 9.22 4.12
CA ALA A 591 -11.20 10.64 4.12
C ALA A 591 -10.02 11.49 3.64
N HIS A 592 -8.78 10.98 3.69
CA HIS A 592 -7.54 11.69 3.38
C HIS A 592 -6.78 11.05 2.22
N PHE A 593 -7.31 11.15 1.01
CA PHE A 593 -6.74 10.51 -0.18
C PHE A 593 -6.03 11.53 -1.09
N ASN A 594 -4.75 11.29 -1.41
CA ASN A 594 -3.93 12.12 -2.31
C ASN A 594 -3.94 13.63 -1.98
N GLY A 595 -3.77 13.97 -0.70
CA GLY A 595 -3.77 15.37 -0.24
C GLY A 595 -5.14 16.05 -0.25
N ARG A 596 -6.21 15.32 -0.55
CA ARG A 596 -7.59 15.81 -0.51
C ARG A 596 -8.31 15.26 0.70
N THR A 597 -9.19 16.10 1.25
CA THR A 597 -10.04 15.73 2.38
C THR A 597 -11.49 15.61 1.95
N GLN A 598 -12.15 14.50 2.32
CA GLN A 598 -13.58 14.26 2.09
C GLN A 598 -14.37 14.56 3.37
N LYS A 599 -14.96 15.75 3.45
CA LYS A 599 -15.73 16.20 4.61
C LYS A 599 -16.81 15.20 5.06
N ALA A 600 -17.58 14.63 4.13
CA ALA A 600 -18.64 13.66 4.44
C ALA A 600 -18.11 12.41 5.18
N LYS A 601 -16.93 11.90 4.79
CA LYS A 601 -16.29 10.77 5.49
C LYS A 601 -15.80 11.16 6.89
N LEU A 602 -15.36 12.40 7.09
CA LEU A 602 -15.01 12.89 8.43
C LEU A 602 -16.24 13.08 9.33
N GLU A 603 -17.37 13.49 8.76
CA GLU A 603 -18.65 13.52 9.48
C GLU A 603 -19.09 12.10 9.88
N GLU A 604 -18.89 11.12 9.00
CA GLU A 604 -19.08 9.70 9.32
C GLU A 604 -18.14 9.22 10.42
N CYS A 605 -16.86 9.61 10.41
CA CYS A 605 -15.95 9.33 11.53
C CYS A 605 -16.48 9.86 12.86
N LEU A 606 -17.05 11.07 12.90
CA LEU A 606 -17.67 11.61 14.11
C LEU A 606 -18.89 10.79 14.55
N ASP A 607 -19.69 10.31 13.59
CA ASP A 607 -20.84 9.45 13.83
C ASP A 607 -20.40 8.09 14.43
N ILE A 608 -19.40 7.45 13.84
CA ILE A 608 -18.78 6.20 14.34
C ILE A 608 -18.23 6.39 15.75
N ALA A 609 -17.51 7.49 15.98
CA ALA A 609 -16.88 7.74 17.27
C ALA A 609 -17.90 8.01 18.40
N LYS A 610 -19.03 8.65 18.10
CA LYS A 610 -20.15 8.78 19.05
C LYS A 610 -20.70 7.42 19.49
N ARG A 611 -20.71 6.42 18.60
CA ARG A 611 -21.12 5.05 18.94
C ARG A 611 -20.06 4.30 19.74
N ALA A 612 -18.77 4.54 19.44
CA ALA A 612 -17.66 3.96 20.19
C ALA A 612 -17.61 4.43 21.65
N ALA A 613 -18.06 5.66 21.94
CA ALA A 613 -17.98 6.32 23.25
C ALA A 613 -18.90 5.74 24.37
N LEU A 614 -19.30 4.46 24.28
CA LEU A 614 -19.80 3.68 25.41
C LEU A 614 -18.64 3.47 26.44
N PRO A 615 -18.91 3.36 27.75
CA PRO A 615 -18.07 3.96 28.80
C PRO A 615 -16.64 3.38 28.89
N GLY A 616 -15.63 4.26 28.73
CA GLY A 616 -14.23 4.00 29.08
C GLY A 616 -13.13 4.43 28.09
N ASP A 617 -13.40 5.29 27.10
CA ASP A 617 -12.71 5.20 25.80
C ASP A 617 -11.56 6.21 25.45
N PRO A 618 -10.50 5.76 24.73
CA PRO A 618 -9.47 6.51 23.98
C PRO A 618 -9.88 7.65 23.03
N TYR A 619 -11.16 7.86 22.70
CA TYR A 619 -11.64 9.07 22.01
C TYR A 619 -11.09 10.37 22.63
N GLN A 620 -10.93 10.37 23.96
CA GLN A 620 -10.37 11.48 24.74
C GLN A 620 -8.95 11.90 24.32
N ARG A 621 -8.15 11.03 23.68
CA ARG A 621 -6.80 11.37 23.20
C ARG A 621 -6.76 11.97 21.79
N LEU A 622 -7.71 11.60 20.91
CA LEU A 622 -7.72 12.05 19.51
C LEU A 622 -8.54 13.32 19.29
N THR A 623 -9.63 13.51 20.03
CA THR A 623 -10.43 14.75 19.95
C THR A 623 -10.10 15.71 21.07
N GLY A 624 -9.50 15.21 22.16
CA GLY A 624 -9.08 15.97 23.33
C GLY A 624 -10.20 16.79 23.96
N THR A 625 -11.44 16.42 23.69
CA THR A 625 -12.64 16.99 24.28
C THR A 625 -13.29 15.84 25.06
N PRO A 626 -13.66 16.03 26.35
CA PRO A 626 -14.78 15.27 26.89
C PRO A 626 -15.99 15.51 25.97
N LEU A 627 -17.06 14.74 26.06
CA LEU A 627 -18.27 15.03 25.29
C LEU A 627 -19.00 16.27 25.87
N VAL A 628 -18.33 17.43 25.91
CA VAL A 628 -18.77 18.85 25.93
C VAL A 628 -17.60 19.71 25.47
#